data_AF-A0AA90Q8H9-F1
#
_entry.id   AF-A0AA90Q8H9-F1
#
_cell.length_a   1.000
_cell.length_b   1.000
_cell.length_c   1.000
_cell.angle_alpha   90.00
_cell.angle_beta   90.00
_cell.angle_gamma   90.00
#
_symmetry.space_group_name_H-M   'P 1'
#
loop_
_entity.id
_entity.type
_entity.pdbx_description
1 polymer ?
#
loop_
_entity_poly.entity_id
_entity_poly.type
_entity_poly.pdbx_seq_one_letter_code
_entity_poly.pdbx_strand_id
1 'polypeptide(L)'
;MNKIEMARDGRQLADQLEKLAPTCHPKSDEHAGLLREAGILRAKAKDAEYHCGVIPNLKTSVLMQYCGPLFLSHLPGIVKQVRAFHAAYDERPPIKSAGDSRLSFRTT
;
A
#
# COMPACT_ATOMS: atom_id res chain seq x y z
N MET A 1 4.27 1.66 14.50
CA MET A 1 5.21 1.09 13.52
C MET A 1 6.13 2.20 13.03
N ASN A 2 7.45 2.03 13.13
CA ASN A 2 8.39 3.06 12.67
C ASN A 2 8.42 3.13 11.13
N LYS A 3 8.87 4.25 10.56
CA LYS A 3 8.90 4.48 9.10
C LYS A 3 9.76 3.46 8.34
N ILE A 4 10.91 3.11 8.92
CA ILE A 4 11.84 2.13 8.36
C ILE A 4 11.26 0.71 8.43
N GLU A 5 10.68 0.34 9.57
CA GLU A 5 10.01 -0.95 9.74
C GLU A 5 8.84 -1.09 8.76
N MET A 6 8.07 -0.04 8.57
CA MET A 6 6.99 0.00 7.58
C MET A 6 7.48 -0.17 6.15
N ALA A 7 8.54 0.53 5.76
CA ALA A 7 9.12 0.34 4.44
C ALA A 7 9.63 -1.10 4.24
N ARG A 8 10.24 -1.69 5.27
CA ARG A 8 10.73 -3.07 5.23
C ARG A 8 9.58 -4.07 5.10
N ASP A 9 8.57 -3.96 5.95
CA ASP A 9 7.42 -4.87 5.97
C ASP A 9 6.62 -4.77 4.67
N GLY A 10 6.42 -3.56 4.14
CA GLY A 10 5.76 -3.36 2.85
C GLY A 10 6.52 -3.98 1.67
N ARG A 11 7.86 -3.87 1.66
CA ARG A 11 8.70 -4.54 0.64
C ARG A 11 8.65 -6.06 0.77
N GLN A 12 8.77 -6.58 2.00
CA GLN A 12 8.69 -8.03 2.25
C GLN A 12 7.34 -8.60 1.81
N LEU A 13 6.23 -7.92 2.11
CA LEU A 13 4.90 -8.33 1.67
C LEU A 13 4.76 -8.29 0.14
N ALA A 14 5.30 -7.25 -0.51
CA ALA A 14 5.30 -7.19 -1.97
C ALA A 14 6.07 -8.37 -2.60
N ASP A 15 7.24 -8.69 -2.07
CA ASP A 15 8.05 -9.81 -2.57
C ASP A 15 7.37 -11.17 -2.34
N GLN A 16 6.61 -11.32 -1.25
CA GLN A 16 5.80 -12.51 -1.01
C GLN A 16 4.66 -12.64 -2.02
N LEU A 17 3.96 -11.53 -2.33
CA LEU A 17 2.89 -11.53 -3.33
C LEU A 17 3.43 -11.82 -4.74
N GLU A 18 4.60 -11.29 -5.11
CA GLU A 18 5.24 -11.59 -6.40
C GLU A 18 5.68 -13.04 -6.51
N LYS A 19 6.16 -13.65 -5.42
CA LYS A 19 6.49 -15.08 -5.39
C LYS A 19 5.25 -15.98 -5.46
N LEU A 20 4.09 -15.48 -5.03
CA LEU A 20 2.81 -16.18 -5.11
C LEU A 20 2.11 -15.99 -6.45
N ALA A 21 2.36 -14.90 -7.17
CA ALA A 21 1.78 -14.68 -8.49
C ALA A 21 1.96 -15.89 -9.43
N PRO A 22 3.17 -16.48 -9.61
CA PRO A 22 3.36 -17.61 -10.52
C PRO A 22 2.74 -18.94 -10.05
N THR A 23 2.23 -19.04 -8.82
CA THR A 23 1.44 -20.21 -8.41
C THR A 23 0.01 -20.14 -8.94
N CYS A 24 -0.44 -18.95 -9.34
CA CYS A 24 -1.70 -18.72 -10.03
C CYS A 24 -1.49 -18.81 -11.54
N HIS A 25 -2.55 -19.14 -12.27
CA HIS A 25 -2.47 -19.21 -13.73
C HIS A 25 -2.17 -17.81 -14.30
N PRO A 26 -1.22 -17.63 -15.24
CA PRO A 26 -0.71 -16.32 -15.64
C PRO A 26 -1.74 -15.41 -16.33
N LYS A 27 -2.84 -15.99 -16.83
CA LYS A 27 -3.98 -15.25 -17.40
C LYS A 27 -5.14 -15.04 -16.41
N SER A 28 -4.97 -15.45 -15.16
CA SER A 28 -6.04 -15.34 -14.16
C SER A 28 -6.05 -13.96 -13.51
N ASP A 29 -7.24 -13.53 -13.09
CA ASP A 29 -7.41 -12.25 -12.42
C ASP A 29 -6.67 -12.22 -11.07
N GLU A 30 -6.46 -13.38 -10.45
CA GLU A 30 -5.67 -13.54 -9.22
C GLU A 30 -4.20 -13.24 -9.45
N HIS A 31 -3.61 -13.75 -10.55
CA HIS A 31 -2.23 -13.44 -10.91
C HIS A 31 -2.04 -11.93 -11.13
N ALA A 32 -2.95 -11.31 -11.89
CA ALA A 32 -2.93 -9.87 -12.13
C ALA A 32 -3.16 -9.06 -10.84
N GLY A 33 -4.07 -9.51 -9.98
CA GLY A 33 -4.39 -8.90 -8.69
C GLY A 33 -3.22 -8.92 -7.72
N LEU A 34 -2.52 -10.07 -7.60
CA LEU A 34 -1.33 -10.23 -6.76
C LEU A 34 -0.19 -9.30 -7.19
N LEU A 35 0.13 -9.27 -8.49
CA LEU A 35 1.19 -8.39 -9.01
C LEU A 35 0.86 -6.91 -8.83
N ARG A 36 -0.41 -6.54 -9.06
CA ARG A 36 -0.87 -5.16 -8.88
C ARG A 36 -0.81 -4.74 -7.41
N GLU A 37 -1.18 -5.62 -6.49
CA GLU A 37 -1.07 -5.36 -5.05
C GLU A 37 0.39 -5.23 -4.60
N ALA A 38 1.28 -6.09 -5.09
CA ALA A 38 2.71 -5.98 -4.81
C ALA A 38 3.27 -4.61 -5.24
N GLY A 39 2.85 -4.12 -6.41
CA GLY A 39 3.18 -2.78 -6.89
C GLY A 39 2.71 -1.66 -5.95
N ILE A 40 1.48 -1.76 -5.43
CA ILE A 40 0.92 -0.79 -4.47
C ILE A 40 1.71 -0.81 -3.16
N LEU A 41 2.05 -1.99 -2.64
CA LEU A 41 2.83 -2.13 -1.41
C LEU A 41 4.24 -1.56 -1.55
N ARG A 42 4.92 -1.79 -2.68
CA ARG A 42 6.23 -1.17 -2.95
C ARG A 42 6.15 0.34 -3.01
N ALA A 43 5.12 0.87 -3.65
CA ALA A 43 4.93 2.31 -3.75
C ALA A 43 4.60 2.94 -2.37
N LYS A 44 3.73 2.31 -1.56
CA LYS A 44 3.47 2.74 -0.17
C LYS A 44 4.73 2.61 0.71
N ALA A 45 5.52 1.56 0.54
CA ALA A 45 6.78 1.38 1.26
C ALA A 45 7.82 2.46 0.91
N LYS A 46 7.96 2.78 -0.38
CA LYS A 46 8.83 3.85 -0.87
C LYS A 46 8.38 5.22 -0.37
N ASP A 47 7.07 5.48 -0.36
CA ASP A 47 6.52 6.71 0.24
C ASP A 47 6.76 6.77 1.75
N ALA A 48 6.64 5.63 2.45
CA ALA A 48 6.91 5.57 3.88
C ALA A 48 8.36 5.89 4.24
N GLU A 49 9.31 5.58 3.35
CA GLU A 49 10.76 5.82 3.48
C GLU A 49 11.19 7.22 3.03
N TYR A 50 10.75 7.65 1.85
CA TYR A 50 11.24 8.87 1.19
C TYR A 50 10.27 10.05 1.28
N HIS A 51 9.06 9.87 1.82
CA HIS A 51 8.04 10.92 1.94
C HIS A 51 7.77 11.65 0.62
N CYS A 52 7.63 10.90 -0.47
CA CYS A 52 7.48 11.46 -1.82
C CYS A 52 6.09 12.07 -2.10
N GLY A 53 5.15 11.99 -1.15
CA GLY A 53 3.85 12.66 -1.25
C GLY A 53 2.86 11.93 -2.15
N VAL A 54 3.01 10.61 -2.29
CA VAL A 54 2.20 9.79 -3.23
C VAL A 54 0.80 9.48 -2.66
N ILE A 55 0.45 10.10 -1.53
CA ILE A 55 -0.71 9.82 -0.67
C ILE A 55 -2.08 9.87 -1.39
N PRO A 56 -2.38 10.81 -2.31
CA PRO A 56 -3.74 10.86 -2.90
C PRO A 56 -3.93 9.92 -4.10
N ASN A 57 -2.87 9.44 -4.74
CA ASN A 57 -2.95 8.67 -6.00
C ASN A 57 -2.60 7.18 -5.84
N LEU A 58 -2.06 6.76 -4.69
CA LEU A 58 -1.86 5.35 -4.35
C LEU A 58 -3.20 4.71 -4.00
N LYS A 59 -3.98 4.47 -5.07
CA LYS A 59 -5.30 3.87 -5.06
C LYS A 59 -5.35 2.64 -4.16
N THR A 60 -6.48 2.57 -3.46
CA THR A 60 -7.05 1.48 -2.67
C THR A 60 -6.53 0.10 -3.05
N SER A 61 -6.17 -0.70 -2.03
CA SER A 61 -5.79 -2.12 -2.17
C SER A 61 -6.69 -2.84 -3.18
N VAL A 62 -6.06 -3.35 -4.23
CA VAL A 62 -6.71 -4.09 -5.32
C VAL A 62 -7.06 -5.49 -4.86
N LEU A 63 -6.24 -6.05 -3.96
CA LEU A 63 -6.49 -7.36 -3.35
C LEU A 63 -7.78 -7.34 -2.51
N MET A 64 -8.14 -6.20 -1.91
CA MET A 64 -9.40 -6.01 -1.19
C MET A 64 -10.60 -5.70 -2.09
N GLN A 65 -10.39 -5.12 -3.30
CA GLN A 65 -11.46 -4.73 -4.22
C GLN A 65 -11.77 -5.77 -5.30
N TYR A 66 -10.77 -6.48 -5.80
CA TYR A 66 -10.86 -7.31 -7.01
C TYR A 66 -10.61 -8.79 -6.75
N CYS A 67 -9.81 -9.17 -5.75
CA CYS A 67 -9.68 -10.59 -5.41
C CYS A 67 -10.94 -11.02 -4.65
N GLY A 68 -11.76 -11.85 -5.29
CA GLY A 68 -12.98 -12.39 -4.69
C GLY A 68 -12.71 -13.20 -3.40
N PRO A 69 -13.73 -13.37 -2.53
CA PRO A 69 -13.60 -14.04 -1.23
C PRO A 69 -13.02 -15.47 -1.32
N LEU A 70 -13.19 -16.14 -2.45
CA LEU A 70 -12.60 -17.47 -2.76
C LEU A 70 -11.07 -17.46 -2.79
N PHE A 71 -10.46 -16.43 -3.35
CA PHE A 71 -9.00 -16.33 -3.38
C PHE A 71 -8.44 -15.95 -1.99
N LEU A 72 -9.14 -15.04 -1.31
CA LEU A 72 -8.80 -14.63 0.05
C LEU A 72 -8.86 -15.79 1.06
N SER A 73 -9.73 -16.79 0.84
CA SER A 73 -9.81 -17.98 1.69
C SER A 73 -8.61 -18.91 1.57
N HIS A 74 -7.85 -18.88 0.47
CA HIS A 74 -6.66 -19.73 0.30
C HIS A 74 -5.38 -19.13 0.91
N LEU A 75 -5.35 -17.82 1.17
CA LEU A 75 -4.18 -17.11 1.71
C LEU A 75 -4.53 -16.18 2.89
N PRO A 76 -5.22 -16.67 3.94
CA PRO A 76 -5.76 -15.81 5.01
C PRO A 76 -4.66 -15.06 5.78
N GLY A 77 -3.47 -15.65 5.91
CA GLY A 77 -2.33 -15.04 6.61
C GLY A 77 -1.81 -13.78 5.92
N ILE A 78 -1.59 -13.85 4.60
CA ILE A 78 -1.03 -12.74 3.82
C ILE A 78 -2.07 -11.64 3.65
N VAL A 79 -3.33 -12.00 3.44
CA VAL A 79 -4.45 -11.05 3.38
C VAL A 79 -4.56 -10.23 4.67
N LYS A 80 -4.40 -10.87 5.84
CA LYS A 80 -4.42 -10.18 7.14
C LYS A 80 -3.24 -9.20 7.28
N GLN A 81 -2.05 -9.60 6.83
CA GLN A 81 -0.85 -8.75 6.88
C GLN A 81 -0.97 -7.54 5.92
N VAL A 82 -1.44 -7.76 4.70
CA VAL A 82 -1.67 -6.69 3.71
C VAL A 82 -2.72 -5.69 4.22
N ARG A 83 -3.82 -6.18 4.82
CA ARG A 83 -4.84 -5.32 5.44
C ARG A 83 -4.27 -4.51 6.61
N ALA A 84 -3.50 -5.14 7.49
CA ALA A 84 -2.86 -4.45 8.62
C ALA A 84 -1.88 -3.37 8.13
N PHE A 85 -1.11 -3.66 7.07
CA PHE A 85 -0.21 -2.71 6.46
C PHE A 85 -0.93 -1.49 5.88
N HIS A 86 -2.03 -1.70 5.14
CA HIS A 86 -2.83 -0.61 4.60
C HIS A 86 -3.47 0.24 5.69
N ALA A 87 -4.07 -0.37 6.71
CA ALA A 87 -4.62 0.35 7.85
C ALA A 87 -3.55 1.21 8.54
N ALA A 88 -2.38 0.63 8.82
CA ALA A 88 -1.26 1.36 9.43
C ALA A 88 -0.74 2.51 8.55
N TYR A 89 -0.82 2.38 7.22
CA TYR A 89 -0.41 3.43 6.29
C TYR A 89 -1.44 4.56 6.22
N ASP A 90 -2.72 4.20 6.18
CA ASP A 90 -3.82 5.15 6.06
C ASP A 90 -4.10 5.90 7.38
N GLU A 91 -3.77 5.30 8.54
CA GLU A 91 -3.76 5.98 9.85
C GLU A 91 -2.65 7.03 10.00
N ARG A 92 -1.69 7.09 9.06
CA ARG A 92 -0.71 8.18 9.10
C ARG A 92 -1.43 9.50 8.87
N PRO A 93 -1.26 10.50 9.76
CA PRO A 93 -1.81 11.81 9.49
C PRO A 93 -1.27 12.31 8.15
N PRO A 94 -2.12 12.85 7.26
CA PRO A 94 -1.63 13.49 6.05
C PRO A 94 -0.61 14.52 6.49
N ILE A 95 0.63 14.38 6.01
CA ILE A 95 1.68 15.33 6.33
C ILE A 95 1.21 16.64 5.70
N LYS A 96 0.85 17.61 6.55
CA LYS A 96 0.64 18.99 6.11
C LYS A 96 1.89 19.35 5.33
N SER A 97 1.74 19.53 4.02
CA SER A 97 2.75 20.17 3.20
C SER A 97 3.20 21.40 3.96
N ALA A 98 4.51 21.53 4.20
CA ALA A 98 5.12 22.72 4.79
C ALA A 98 5.05 23.88 3.78
N GLY A 99 3.83 24.23 3.36
CA GLY A 99 3.51 25.14 2.28
C GLY A 99 2.18 25.86 2.48
N ASP A 100 1.51 25.71 3.63
CA ASP A 100 0.43 26.60 4.07
C ASP A 100 0.94 27.60 5.11
N SER A 101 2.09 28.21 4.83
CA SER A 101 2.36 29.57 5.31
C SER A 101 1.52 30.52 4.46
N ARG A 102 0.20 30.48 4.62
CA ARG A 102 -0.66 31.57 4.17
C ARG A 102 -0.28 32.78 5.01
N LEU A 103 0.62 33.58 4.44
CA LEU A 103 0.94 34.95 4.79
C LEU A 103 -0.32 35.61 5.36
N SER A 104 -0.31 35.91 6.66
CA SER A 104 -1.26 36.85 7.22
C SER A 104 -0.94 38.21 6.63
N PHE A 105 -1.56 38.55 5.51
CA PHE A 105 -1.68 39.95 5.13
C PHE A 105 -2.63 40.58 6.15
N ARG A 106 -2.03 41.18 7.19
CA ARG A 106 -2.67 42.23 7.98
C ARG A 106 -2.98 43.37 7.00
N THR A 107 -4.22 43.47 6.56
CA THR A 107 -4.76 44.74 6.07
C THR A 107 -5.08 45.60 7.28
N THR A 108 -4.30 46.65 7.44
CA THR A 108 -4.59 47.85 8.25
C THR A 108 -5.88 48.52 7.79
#